data_AF-A0A097EGK6-F1
#
_entry.id   AF-A0A097EGK6-F1
#
_cell.length_a   1.000
_cell.length_b   1.000
_cell.length_c   1.000
_cell.angle_alpha   90.00
_cell.angle_beta   90.00
_cell.angle_gamma   90.00
#
_symmetry.space_group_name_H-M   'P 1'
#
loop_
_entity.id
_entity.type
_entity.pdbx_description
1 polymer ?
#
loop_
_entity_poly.entity_id
_entity_poly.type
_entity_poly.pdbx_seq_one_letter_code
_entity_poly.pdbx_strand_id
1 'polypeptide(L)'
;MNVDTLSIARDLKATELPAAQAEAIAAAIGRAVTDGVATKSDIQLMEERLSARLGSAKTQLLTWLMGRYRRHGWHSDRGVEAVIDPFRARGNWAIAQFVAAMYIIACITGIALRTLR
;
A
#
# COMPACT_ATOMS: atom_id res chain seq x y z
N MET A 1 21.25 7.82 13.14
CA MET A 1 21.69 6.71 14.01
C MET A 1 23.21 6.73 13.91
N ASN A 2 23.90 7.10 14.98
CA ASN A 2 25.35 7.31 14.95
C ASN A 2 26.02 5.99 15.38
N VAL A 3 26.72 5.32 14.46
CA VAL A 3 27.40 4.05 14.76
C VAL A 3 28.79 4.38 15.30
N ASP A 4 29.05 4.01 16.55
CA ASP A 4 30.28 4.35 17.26
C ASP A 4 31.38 3.33 16.92
N THR A 5 32.09 3.56 15.81
CA THR A 5 33.13 2.65 15.28
C THR A 5 34.27 2.40 16.28
N LEU A 6 34.49 3.30 17.24
CA LEU A 6 35.47 3.15 18.32
C LEU A 6 35.06 2.10 19.36
N SER A 7 33.77 1.96 19.66
CA SER A 7 33.30 0.91 20.59
C SER A 7 33.41 -0.46 19.92
N ILE A 8 33.05 -0.57 18.64
CA ILE A 8 33.14 -1.80 17.85
C ILE A 8 34.60 -2.28 17.74
N ALA A 9 35.55 -1.38 17.48
CA ALA A 9 36.97 -1.73 17.45
C ALA A 9 37.49 -2.22 18.81
N ARG A 10 36.99 -1.66 19.92
CA ARG A 10 37.34 -2.11 21.28
C ARG A 10 36.79 -3.49 21.58
N ASP A 11 35.55 -3.77 21.20
CA ASP A 11 34.91 -5.08 21.40
C ASP A 11 35.60 -6.16 20.54
N LEU A 12 35.99 -5.85 19.30
CA LEU A 12 36.76 -6.75 18.44
C LEU A 12 38.18 -7.00 18.95
N LYS A 13 38.80 -6.00 19.60
CA LYS A 13 40.10 -6.19 20.27
C LYS A 13 39.97 -7.08 21.51
N ALA A 14 38.83 -7.05 22.20
CA ALA A 14 38.54 -7.91 23.34
C ALA A 14 38.36 -9.39 22.95
N THR A 15 38.10 -9.69 21.67
CA THR A 15 38.07 -11.06 21.12
C THR A 15 39.43 -11.49 20.55
N GLU A 16 40.54 -10.93 21.08
CA GLU A 16 41.93 -11.24 20.72
C GLU A 16 42.34 -10.92 19.26
N LEU A 17 41.55 -10.12 18.53
CA LEU A 17 41.96 -9.68 17.19
C LEU A 17 43.06 -8.59 17.27
N PRO A 18 44.06 -8.64 16.38
CA PRO A 18 45.06 -7.58 16.28
C PRO A 18 44.41 -6.21 16.04
N ALA A 19 44.89 -5.18 16.75
CA ALA A 19 44.26 -3.85 16.75
C ALA A 19 44.06 -3.25 15.35
N ALA A 20 45.04 -3.43 14.45
CA ALA A 20 44.96 -2.97 13.07
C ALA A 20 43.83 -3.66 12.27
N GLN A 21 43.51 -4.91 12.60
CA GLN A 21 42.47 -5.70 11.94
C GLN A 21 41.09 -5.37 12.52
N ALA A 22 41.00 -5.19 13.84
CA ALA A 22 39.79 -4.74 14.52
C ALA A 22 39.32 -3.35 14.03
N GLU A 23 40.25 -2.40 13.83
CA GLU A 23 39.94 -1.08 13.27
C GLU A 23 39.51 -1.17 11.80
N ALA A 24 40.15 -2.00 10.99
CA ALA A 24 39.77 -2.20 9.59
C ALA A 24 38.36 -2.79 9.46
N ILE A 25 38.00 -3.75 10.32
CA ILE A 25 36.68 -4.37 10.36
C ILE A 25 35.63 -3.35 10.87
N ALA A 26 35.93 -2.61 11.94
CA ALA A 26 35.02 -1.58 12.44
C ALA A 26 34.77 -0.46 11.41
N ALA A 27 35.80 -0.04 10.67
CA ALA A 27 35.67 0.94 9.60
C ALA A 27 34.92 0.39 8.36
N ALA A 28 35.09 -0.90 8.05
CA ALA A 28 34.33 -1.56 6.98
C ALA A 28 32.84 -1.69 7.34
N ILE A 29 32.52 -2.06 8.59
CA ILE A 29 31.15 -2.14 9.10
C ILE A 29 30.52 -0.74 9.16
N GLY A 30 31.25 0.26 9.67
CA GLY A 30 30.79 1.65 9.69
C GLY A 30 30.44 2.17 8.29
N ARG A 31 31.29 1.93 7.29
CA ARG A 31 31.01 2.28 5.89
C ARG A 31 29.83 1.48 5.31
N ALA A 32 29.80 0.17 5.49
CA ALA A 32 28.72 -0.68 4.99
C ALA A 32 27.34 -0.35 5.59
N VAL A 33 27.30 0.05 6.87
CA VAL A 33 26.06 0.51 7.52
C VAL A 33 25.69 1.92 7.05
N THR A 34 26.66 2.77 6.74
CA THR A 34 26.38 4.12 6.19
C THR A 34 25.89 4.04 4.74
N ASP A 35 26.43 3.12 3.95
CA ASP A 35 26.12 2.95 2.53
C ASP A 35 24.90 2.02 2.29
N GLY A 36 24.63 1.08 3.20
CA GLY A 36 23.58 0.06 3.07
C GLY A 36 22.27 0.37 3.79
N VAL A 37 22.23 1.39 4.65
CA VAL A 37 20.97 1.84 5.26
C VAL A 37 20.26 2.74 4.26
N ALA A 38 19.20 2.22 3.62
CA ALA A 38 18.21 3.06 2.97
C ALA A 38 17.83 4.16 3.96
N THR A 39 18.15 5.41 3.62
CA THR A 39 18.05 6.49 4.59
C THR A 39 16.60 6.63 5.02
N LYS A 40 16.34 7.10 6.24
CA LYS A 40 14.96 7.35 6.70
C LYS A 40 14.18 8.25 5.72
N SER A 41 14.91 9.12 5.00
CA SER A 41 14.43 9.90 3.86
C SER A 41 14.00 9.06 2.65
N ASP A 42 14.73 8.01 2.29
CA ASP A 42 14.34 7.12 1.18
C ASP A 42 13.07 6.35 1.51
N ILE A 43 12.90 5.93 2.77
CA ILE A 43 11.68 5.27 3.26
C ILE A 43 10.49 6.24 3.19
N GLN A 44 10.66 7.47 3.68
CA GLN A 44 9.61 8.50 3.60
C GLN A 44 9.23 8.83 2.14
N LEU A 45 10.23 8.96 1.26
CA LEU A 45 10.01 9.19 -0.17
C LEU A 45 9.25 8.01 -0.83
N MET A 46 9.53 6.78 -0.40
CA MET A 46 8.82 5.59 -0.87
C MET A 46 7.38 5.56 -0.36
N GLU A 47 7.13 5.91 0.90
CA GLU A 47 5.78 6.02 1.47
C GLU A 47 4.93 7.10 0.78
N GLU A 48 5.52 8.27 0.52
CA GLU A 48 4.87 9.35 -0.24
C GLU A 48 4.52 8.92 -1.66
N ARG A 49 5.45 8.25 -2.37
CA ARG A 49 5.19 7.72 -3.71
C ARG A 49 4.10 6.65 -3.71
N LEU A 50 4.09 5.77 -2.71
CA LEU A 50 3.08 4.73 -2.56
C LEU A 50 1.71 5.33 -2.26
N SER A 51 1.62 6.28 -1.34
CA SER A 51 0.36 6.96 -1.01
C SER A 51 -0.21 7.73 -2.21
N ALA A 52 0.63 8.41 -2.98
CA ALA A 52 0.23 9.10 -4.22
C ALA A 52 -0.30 8.11 -5.28
N ARG A 53 0.38 6.97 -5.48
CA ARG A 53 -0.08 5.91 -6.40
C ARG A 53 -1.40 5.30 -5.95
N LEU A 54 -1.58 5.10 -4.65
CA LEU A 54 -2.79 4.54 -4.06
C LEU A 54 -3.97 5.52 -4.18
N GLY A 55 -3.72 6.83 -3.99
CA GLY A 55 -4.67 7.89 -4.26
C GLY A 55 -5.10 7.93 -5.73
N SER A 56 -4.13 7.91 -6.66
CA SER A 56 -4.40 7.87 -8.10
C SER A 56 -5.20 6.63 -8.51
N ALA A 57 -4.84 5.45 -7.99
CA ALA A 57 -5.54 4.20 -8.26
C ALA A 57 -7.00 4.23 -7.76
N LYS A 58 -7.25 4.79 -6.56
CA LYS A 58 -8.60 4.99 -6.04
C LYS A 58 -9.43 5.91 -6.95
N THR A 59 -8.87 7.04 -7.37
CA THR A 59 -9.58 8.01 -8.23
C THR A 59 -9.88 7.41 -9.61
N GLN A 60 -8.94 6.66 -10.18
CA GLN A 60 -9.16 5.94 -11.44
C GLN A 60 -10.24 4.86 -11.29
N LEU A 61 -10.23 4.12 -10.19
CA LEU A 61 -11.25 3.11 -9.90
C LEU A 61 -12.64 3.75 -9.76
N LEU A 62 -12.75 4.85 -9.03
CA LEU A 62 -14.00 5.61 -8.88
C LEU A 62 -14.48 6.19 -10.22
N THR A 63 -13.58 6.77 -11.00
CA THR A 63 -13.91 7.32 -12.33
C THR A 63 -14.40 6.23 -13.27
N TRP A 64 -13.71 5.08 -13.28
CA TRP A 64 -14.13 3.93 -14.06
C TRP A 64 -15.48 3.36 -13.58
N LEU A 65 -15.69 3.26 -12.26
CA LEU A 65 -16.95 2.80 -11.67
C LEU A 65 -18.11 3.73 -12.05
N MET A 66 -17.89 5.04 -11.98
CA MET A 66 -18.87 6.07 -12.39
C MET A 66 -19.12 6.05 -13.90
N GLY A 67 -18.08 5.81 -14.71
CA GLY A 67 -18.23 5.60 -16.15
C GLY A 67 -19.09 4.36 -16.48
N ARG A 68 -18.91 3.28 -15.72
CA ARG A 68 -19.75 2.07 -15.82
C ARG A 68 -21.18 2.31 -15.31
N TYR A 69 -21.33 3.05 -14.22
CA TYR A 69 -22.62 3.48 -13.65
C TYR A 69 -23.46 4.19 -14.71
N ARG A 70 -22.86 5.15 -15.40
CA ARG A 70 -23.53 5.95 -16.44
C ARG A 70 -23.92 5.16 -17.68
N ARG A 71 -23.16 4.11 -18.02
CA ARG A 71 -23.34 3.35 -19.27
C ARG A 71 -24.40 2.24 -19.16
N HIS A 72 -24.53 1.61 -17.99
CA HIS A 72 -25.37 0.41 -17.86
C HIS A 72 -26.70 0.62 -17.13
N GLY A 73 -26.91 1.76 -16.46
CA GLY A 73 -28.15 2.02 -15.71
C GLY A 73 -28.27 1.08 -14.51
N TRP A 74 -28.09 1.61 -13.31
CA TRP A 74 -28.04 0.84 -12.06
C TRP A 74 -29.32 0.10 -11.67
N HIS A 75 -30.40 0.17 -12.45
CA HIS A 75 -31.69 -0.48 -12.15
C HIS A 75 -31.89 -1.84 -12.82
N SER A 76 -30.92 -2.34 -13.59
CA SER A 76 -30.99 -3.70 -14.13
C SER A 76 -30.00 -4.58 -13.39
N ASP A 77 -30.45 -5.72 -12.84
CA ASP A 77 -29.58 -6.73 -12.20
C ASP A 77 -28.38 -7.11 -13.09
N ARG A 78 -28.54 -7.06 -14.42
CA ARG A 78 -27.47 -7.32 -15.39
C ARG A 78 -26.34 -6.29 -15.36
N GLY A 79 -26.62 -5.04 -14.97
CA GLY A 79 -25.61 -3.99 -14.85
C GLY A 79 -24.69 -4.19 -13.65
N VAL A 80 -25.22 -4.74 -12.56
CA VAL A 80 -24.49 -4.96 -11.30
C VAL A 80 -23.60 -6.20 -11.40
N GLU A 81 -24.13 -7.31 -11.93
CA GLU A 81 -23.35 -8.53 -12.23
C GLU A 81 -22.15 -8.20 -13.13
N ALA A 82 -22.35 -7.41 -14.19
CA ALA A 82 -21.27 -6.98 -15.08
C ALA A 82 -20.17 -6.16 -14.37
N VAL A 83 -20.50 -5.48 -13.26
CA VAL A 83 -19.54 -4.75 -12.43
C VAL A 83 -18.81 -5.70 -11.47
N ILE A 84 -19.53 -6.65 -10.85
CA ILE A 84 -19.04 -7.56 -9.81
C ILE A 84 -18.18 -8.71 -10.37
N ASP A 85 -18.58 -9.31 -11.49
CA ASP A 85 -17.93 -10.47 -12.11
C ASP A 85 -16.40 -10.34 -12.27
N PRO A 86 -15.85 -9.24 -12.82
CA PRO A 86 -14.40 -9.10 -12.98
C PRO A 86 -13.63 -9.00 -11.66
N PHE A 87 -14.28 -8.68 -10.54
CA PHE A 87 -13.67 -8.68 -9.20
C PHE A 87 -13.75 -10.06 -8.55
N ARG A 88 -14.88 -10.76 -8.73
CA ARG A 88 -15.03 -12.17 -8.31
C ARG A 88 -14.02 -13.07 -9.03
N ALA A 89 -13.86 -12.90 -10.34
CA ALA A 89 -12.91 -13.65 -11.16
C ALA A 89 -11.43 -13.42 -10.77
N ARG A 90 -11.12 -12.27 -10.14
CA ARG A 90 -9.77 -11.94 -9.63
C ARG A 90 -9.56 -12.28 -8.15
N GLY A 91 -10.53 -12.92 -7.50
CA GLY A 91 -10.45 -13.29 -6.08
C GLY A 91 -10.62 -12.12 -5.11
N ASN A 92 -10.99 -10.92 -5.58
CA ASN A 92 -11.17 -9.73 -4.75
C ASN A 92 -12.60 -9.62 -4.20
N TRP A 93 -12.93 -10.54 -3.28
CA TRP A 93 -14.27 -10.67 -2.68
C TRP A 93 -14.71 -9.44 -1.88
N ALA A 94 -13.78 -8.72 -1.24
CA ALA A 94 -14.09 -7.51 -0.48
C ALA A 94 -14.69 -6.40 -1.38
N ILE A 95 -14.16 -6.23 -2.60
CA ILE A 95 -14.64 -5.22 -3.54
C ILE A 95 -15.99 -5.65 -4.14
N ALA A 96 -16.14 -6.95 -4.43
CA ALA A 96 -17.41 -7.52 -4.89
C ALA A 96 -18.54 -7.30 -3.87
N GLN A 97 -18.27 -7.56 -2.58
CA GLN A 97 -19.23 -7.33 -1.49
C GLN A 97 -19.58 -5.85 -1.34
N PHE A 98 -18.60 -4.95 -1.42
CA PHE A 98 -18.83 -3.52 -1.32
C PHE A 98 -19.77 -3.00 -2.43
N VAL A 99 -19.55 -3.44 -3.68
CA VAL A 99 -20.40 -3.07 -4.81
C VAL A 99 -21.81 -3.63 -4.66
N ALA A 100 -21.96 -4.88 -4.22
CA ALA A 100 -23.27 -5.48 -3.94
C ALA A 100 -24.03 -4.73 -2.83
N ALA A 101 -23.34 -4.35 -1.74
CA ALA A 101 -23.94 -3.60 -0.64
C ALA A 101 -24.43 -2.21 -1.10
N MET A 102 -23.64 -1.51 -1.91
CA MET A 102 -24.07 -0.23 -2.48
C MET A 102 -25.32 -0.36 -3.36
N TYR A 103 -25.45 -1.44 -4.13
CA TYR A 103 -26.64 -1.70 -4.94
C TYR A 103 -27.88 -1.94 -4.08
N ILE A 104 -27.75 -2.77 -3.02
CA ILE A 104 -28.85 -3.03 -2.09
C ILE A 104 -29.32 -1.72 -1.43
N ILE A 105 -28.38 -0.87 -0.97
CA ILE A 105 -28.71 0.43 -0.38
C ILE A 105 -29.45 1.32 -1.39
N ALA A 106 -28.95 1.42 -2.63
CA ALA A 106 -29.60 2.22 -3.67
C ALA A 106 -31.01 1.73 -4.02
N CYS A 107 -31.22 0.41 -4.07
CA CYS A 107 -32.54 -0.19 -4.28
C CYS A 107 -33.50 0.10 -3.12
N ILE A 108 -33.05 -0.05 -1.87
CA ILE A 108 -33.87 0.23 -0.68
C ILE A 108 -34.25 1.72 -0.64
N THR A 109 -33.29 2.62 -0.87
CA THR A 109 -33.55 4.07 -0.90
C THR A 109 -34.48 4.45 -2.05
N GLY A 110 -34.32 3.85 -3.23
CA GLY A 110 -35.21 4.08 -4.37
C GLY A 110 -36.64 3.59 -4.15
N ILE A 111 -36.81 2.43 -3.49
CA ILE A 111 -38.13 1.92 -3.09
C ILE A 111 -38.77 2.84 -2.05
N ALA A 112 -38.01 3.25 -1.02
CA ALA A 112 -38.49 4.14 0.03
C ALA A 112 -38.94 5.51 -0.49
N LEU A 113 -38.22 6.09 -1.46
CA LEU A 113 -38.63 7.35 -2.09
C LEU A 113 -39.90 7.20 -2.94
N ARG A 114 -40.17 6.00 -3.47
CA ARG A 114 -41.35 5.73 -4.31
C ARG A 114 -42.60 5.47 -3.50
N THR A 115 -42.48 4.98 -2.27
CA THR A 115 -43.60 4.82 -1.33
C THR A 115 -43.97 6.10 -0.56
N LEU A 116 -43.07 7.08 -0.52
CA LEU A 116 -43.30 8.39 0.11
C LEU A 116 -43.95 9.43 -0.82
N ARG A 117 -44.23 9.07 -2.07
CA ARG A 117 -44.75 9.97 -3.11
C ARG A 117 -46.08 9.44 -3.65
#